data_AF-A0A2V8BLI7-F1
#
_entry.id   AF-A0A2V8BLI7-F1
#
_cell.length_a   1.000
_cell.length_b   1.000
_cell.length_c   1.000
_cell.angle_alpha   90.00
_cell.angle_beta   90.00
_cell.angle_gamma   90.00
#
_symmetry.space_group_name_H-M   'P 1'
#
loop_
_entity.id
_entity.type
_entity.pdbx_description
1 polymer ?
#
loop_
_entity_poly.entity_id
_entity_poly.type
_entity_poly.pdbx_seq_one_letter_code
_entity_poly.pdbx_strand_id
1 'polypeptide(L)'
;MIFSQALQADFFQSGGRRIPRVSDCSRVRQFTRALLWCAVAFGCGRSSPVQEMHGQPWFEDIADRAGIRFEHRSGHHDRFYLPEIMGGGAALFDMDNDGDLDLYLVQSGSLGSRAASPAGNRLFRNRGGGIFDDVTAGSGADVGGYGMGVAAGDFDDDGNIDLYVTHVVPN
;
A
#
# COMPACT_ATOMS: atom_id res chain seq x y z
N MET A 1 2.43 34.57 -8.03
CA MET A 1 3.19 34.37 -9.29
C MET A 1 2.80 33.00 -9.80
N ILE A 2 1.93 32.97 -10.82
CA ILE A 2 1.37 31.80 -11.49
C ILE A 2 2.25 31.55 -12.72
N PHE A 3 2.68 30.30 -13.00
CA PHE A 3 3.07 29.74 -14.32
C PHE A 3 3.40 28.26 -14.04
N SER A 4 2.69 27.22 -14.47
CA SER A 4 1.89 26.88 -15.66
C SER A 4 2.67 26.81 -16.98
N GLN A 5 3.08 25.56 -17.27
CA GLN A 5 3.23 24.84 -18.55
C GLN A 5 4.26 25.29 -19.63
N ALA A 6 4.98 24.30 -20.18
CA ALA A 6 4.78 23.74 -21.53
C ALA A 6 6.09 23.36 -22.26
N LEU A 7 6.13 22.14 -22.80
CA LEU A 7 6.98 21.64 -23.89
C LEU A 7 6.23 20.38 -24.39
N GLN A 8 6.00 20.05 -25.66
CA GLN A 8 6.31 20.62 -26.98
C GLN A 8 5.22 20.05 -27.93
N ALA A 9 4.91 20.76 -29.02
CA ALA A 9 4.04 20.28 -30.10
C ALA A 9 4.84 20.19 -31.40
N ASP A 10 4.54 19.17 -32.22
CA ASP A 10 4.82 19.10 -33.67
C ASP A 10 3.65 18.30 -34.30
N PHE A 11 2.68 18.92 -34.97
CA PHE A 11 2.65 19.35 -36.37
C PHE A 11 2.64 18.21 -37.41
N PHE A 12 1.45 17.92 -37.99
CA PHE A 12 1.35 17.64 -39.42
C PHE A 12 -0.06 17.90 -39.98
N GLN A 13 -0.08 18.59 -41.13
CA GLN A 13 -1.15 19.01 -42.03
C GLN A 13 -1.89 17.80 -42.67
N SER A 14 -3.02 17.82 -43.38
CA SER A 14 -4.02 18.77 -43.89
C SER A 14 -5.13 17.91 -44.54
N GLY A 15 -6.31 18.48 -44.83
CA GLY A 15 -7.18 17.93 -45.89
C GLY A 15 -8.67 17.93 -45.58
N GLY A 16 -9.30 19.10 -45.67
CA GLY A 16 -10.76 19.23 -45.57
C GLY A 16 -11.47 18.74 -46.84
N ARG A 17 -12.62 18.06 -46.65
CA ARG A 17 -13.68 17.99 -47.65
C ARG A 17 -15.03 18.33 -47.04
N ARG A 18 -15.75 19.21 -47.74
CA ARG A 18 -17.02 19.84 -47.40
C ARG A 18 -18.18 18.85 -47.38
N ILE A 19 -19.03 18.99 -46.37
CA ILE A 19 -20.32 18.30 -46.25
C ILE A 19 -21.37 19.12 -47.02
N PRO A 20 -22.06 18.56 -48.04
CA PRO A 20 -23.23 19.21 -48.60
C PRO A 20 -24.43 19.01 -47.66
N ARG A 21 -25.06 20.13 -47.28
CA ARG A 21 -26.40 20.15 -46.68
C ARG A 21 -27.44 19.75 -47.73
N VAL A 22 -28.32 18.84 -47.36
CA VAL A 22 -29.65 18.68 -47.96
C VAL A 22 -30.57 18.56 -46.74
N SER A 23 -31.17 19.64 -46.24
CA SER A 23 -32.29 20.37 -46.85
C SER A 23 -33.43 19.46 -47.27
N ASP A 24 -34.37 19.41 -46.35
CA ASP A 24 -35.80 19.40 -46.59
C ASP A 24 -36.55 18.08 -46.49
N CYS A 25 -37.50 18.20 -45.57
CA CYS A 25 -38.44 17.26 -45.05
C CYS A 25 -39.71 17.44 -45.87
N SER A 26 -39.97 16.58 -46.83
CA SER A 26 -41.35 16.26 -47.23
C SER A 26 -41.33 15.22 -48.32
N ARG A 27 -41.65 13.98 -47.95
CA ARG A 27 -42.80 13.30 -48.58
C ARG A 27 -43.07 11.95 -47.94
N VAL A 28 -44.22 11.93 -47.27
CA VAL A 28 -45.25 10.91 -47.51
C VAL A 28 -44.90 9.55 -46.90
N ARG A 29 -45.21 9.36 -45.61
CA ARG A 29 -46.42 8.63 -45.18
C ARG A 29 -46.77 7.52 -46.17
N GLN A 30 -46.24 6.31 -46.02
CA GLN A 30 -46.99 5.11 -46.43
C GLN A 30 -46.45 3.73 -46.00
N PHE A 31 -45.32 3.61 -45.30
CA PHE A 31 -44.85 2.29 -44.83
C PHE A 31 -44.88 2.18 -43.31
N THR A 32 -46.08 2.27 -42.77
CA THR A 32 -46.42 1.80 -41.42
C THR A 32 -46.34 0.27 -41.38
N ARG A 33 -45.59 -0.25 -40.38
CA ARG A 33 -45.78 -1.56 -39.71
C ARG A 33 -45.01 -2.83 -40.16
N ALA A 34 -43.97 -2.76 -40.98
CA ALA A 34 -43.21 -3.98 -41.34
C ALA A 34 -41.69 -3.94 -41.05
N LEU A 35 -41.26 -3.17 -40.05
CA LEU A 35 -39.84 -3.08 -39.68
C LEU A 35 -39.64 -2.91 -38.16
N LEU A 36 -40.40 -3.69 -37.37
CA LEU A 36 -40.26 -3.73 -35.91
C LEU A 36 -39.73 -5.07 -35.37
N TRP A 37 -39.05 -5.86 -36.22
CA TRP A 37 -38.48 -7.16 -35.81
C TRP A 37 -37.10 -7.50 -36.40
N CYS A 38 -36.38 -6.53 -36.98
CA CYS A 38 -34.97 -6.71 -37.38
C CYS A 38 -33.98 -5.72 -36.74
N ALA A 39 -34.45 -4.78 -35.92
CA ALA A 39 -33.59 -3.78 -35.26
C ALA A 39 -33.16 -4.16 -33.83
N VAL A 40 -33.34 -5.42 -33.40
CA VAL A 40 -32.89 -5.90 -32.06
C VAL A 40 -31.73 -6.90 -32.14
N ALA A 41 -31.27 -7.28 -33.35
CA ALA A 41 -30.20 -8.27 -33.51
C ALA A 41 -28.80 -7.69 -33.78
N PHE A 42 -28.65 -6.37 -33.96
CA PHE A 42 -27.35 -5.74 -34.28
C PHE A 42 -26.90 -4.68 -33.27
N GLY A 43 -27.57 -4.59 -32.13
CA GLY A 43 -27.39 -3.54 -31.13
C GLY A 43 -26.73 -3.98 -29.83
N CYS A 44 -25.72 -4.85 -29.87
CA CYS A 44 -24.78 -5.01 -28.75
C CYS A 44 -23.42 -5.41 -29.34
N GLY A 45 -22.61 -4.42 -29.72
CA GLY A 45 -21.18 -4.65 -29.78
C GLY A 45 -20.75 -5.10 -28.39
N ARG A 46 -20.34 -6.36 -28.24
CA ARG A 46 -19.60 -6.79 -27.04
C ARG A 46 -18.37 -5.90 -26.99
N SER A 47 -18.36 -4.93 -26.08
CA SER A 47 -17.10 -4.34 -25.63
C SER A 47 -16.29 -5.52 -25.13
N SER A 48 -15.19 -5.84 -25.83
CA SER A 48 -14.19 -6.75 -25.27
C SER A 48 -13.87 -6.21 -23.88
N PRO A 49 -13.84 -7.05 -22.82
CA PRO A 49 -13.33 -6.58 -21.55
C PRO A 49 -11.97 -5.94 -21.83
N VAL A 50 -11.76 -4.74 -21.30
CA VAL A 50 -10.43 -4.15 -21.29
C VAL A 50 -9.56 -5.17 -20.58
N GLN A 51 -8.71 -5.84 -21.34
CA GLN A 51 -7.77 -6.79 -20.79
C GLN A 51 -6.78 -5.93 -20.01
N GLU A 52 -6.97 -5.82 -18.70
CA GLU A 52 -5.97 -5.23 -17.83
C GLU A 52 -4.70 -6.06 -18.03
N MET A 53 -3.75 -5.45 -18.74
CA MET A 53 -2.40 -5.97 -18.88
C MET A 53 -1.74 -5.79 -17.51
N HIS A 54 -2.06 -6.66 -16.56
CA HIS A 54 -1.31 -6.77 -15.33
C HIS A 54 0.07 -7.30 -15.71
N GLY A 55 1.02 -6.39 -15.93
CA GLY A 55 2.44 -6.73 -15.98
C GLY A 55 2.83 -7.47 -14.71
N GLN A 56 3.91 -8.26 -14.78
CA GLN A 56 4.47 -8.90 -13.59
C GLN A 56 4.59 -7.87 -12.46
N PRO A 57 4.08 -8.15 -11.26
CA PRO A 57 4.11 -7.19 -10.18
C PRO A 57 5.57 -6.85 -9.83
N TRP A 58 5.86 -5.58 -9.57
CA TRP A 58 7.20 -5.15 -9.15
C TRP A 58 7.55 -5.63 -7.74
N PHE A 59 6.53 -5.88 -6.92
CA PHE A 59 6.67 -6.37 -5.55
C PHE A 59 5.58 -7.41 -5.28
N GLU A 60 5.96 -8.50 -4.59
CA GLU A 60 5.04 -9.52 -4.07
C GLU A 60 5.05 -9.42 -2.55
N ASP A 61 3.86 -9.40 -1.94
CA ASP A 61 3.74 -9.57 -0.50
C ASP A 61 4.04 -11.04 -0.15
N ILE A 62 5.13 -11.24 0.58
CA ILE A 62 5.55 -12.56 1.05
C ILE A 62 5.42 -12.71 2.57
N ALA A 63 4.87 -11.73 3.30
CA ALA A 63 4.92 -11.70 4.76
C ALA A 63 4.34 -12.98 5.38
N ASP A 64 3.17 -13.41 4.91
CA ASP A 64 2.53 -14.66 5.37
C ASP A 64 3.38 -15.91 5.07
N ARG A 65 4.03 -15.97 3.90
CA ARG A 65 4.87 -17.11 3.50
C ARG A 65 6.21 -17.10 4.25
N ALA A 66 6.72 -15.92 4.55
CA ALA A 66 7.91 -15.68 5.34
C ALA A 66 7.67 -15.88 6.84
N GLY A 67 6.42 -16.07 7.31
CA GLY A 67 6.12 -16.21 8.73
C GLY A 67 6.06 -14.89 9.51
N ILE A 68 6.11 -13.75 8.81
CA ILE A 68 6.03 -12.41 9.42
C ILE A 68 4.56 -12.00 9.52
N ARG A 69 4.01 -12.03 10.73
CA ARG A 69 2.64 -11.56 11.00
C ARG A 69 2.67 -10.35 11.92
N PHE A 70 2.63 -9.17 11.32
CA PHE A 70 2.64 -7.92 12.04
C PHE A 70 1.73 -6.90 11.37
N GLU A 71 0.88 -6.28 12.19
CA GLU A 71 0.05 -5.14 11.80
C GLU A 71 0.44 -3.98 12.69
N HIS A 72 1.05 -2.94 12.12
CA HIS A 72 1.35 -1.73 12.88
C HIS A 72 0.05 -0.99 13.22
N ARG A 73 -0.10 -0.60 14.48
CA ARG A 73 -1.26 0.11 14.99
C ARG A 73 -0.81 1.42 15.60
N SER A 74 -1.01 2.52 14.87
CA SER A 74 -0.72 3.87 15.35
C SER A 74 -1.55 4.28 16.57
N GLY A 75 -2.62 3.55 16.89
CA GLY A 75 -3.50 3.87 18.02
C GLY A 75 -4.40 5.09 17.79
N HIS A 76 -4.57 5.48 16.52
CA HIS A 76 -5.45 6.57 16.13
C HIS A 76 -6.90 6.33 16.61
N HIS A 77 -7.40 7.26 17.42
CA HIS A 77 -8.77 7.27 17.96
C HIS A 77 -9.39 8.69 17.84
N ASP A 78 -10.46 8.96 18.59
CA ASP A 78 -11.24 10.22 18.56
C ASP A 78 -10.45 11.50 18.90
N ARG A 79 -9.15 11.39 19.24
CA ARG A 79 -8.26 12.53 19.50
C ARG A 79 -7.03 12.44 18.60
N PHE A 80 -6.53 13.59 18.18
CA PHE A 80 -5.33 13.70 17.37
C PHE A 80 -4.12 13.96 18.26
N TYR A 81 -3.26 12.96 18.44
CA TYR A 81 -1.97 13.13 19.09
C TYR A 81 -0.86 13.26 18.04
N LEU A 82 0.07 14.20 18.24
CA LEU A 82 1.18 14.40 17.30
C LEU A 82 2.00 13.12 17.02
N PRO A 83 2.28 12.23 17.99
CA PRO A 83 2.95 10.96 17.71
C PRO A 83 2.21 10.00 16.76
N GLU A 84 0.89 10.12 16.57
CA GLU A 84 0.08 9.21 15.73
C GLU A 84 0.35 9.36 14.23
N ILE A 85 0.94 10.50 13.83
CA ILE A 85 1.31 10.73 12.42
C ILE A 85 2.62 10.02 12.06
N MET A 86 3.35 9.52 13.05
CA MET A 86 4.61 8.81 12.87
C MET A 86 4.31 7.31 12.76
N GLY A 87 4.96 6.64 11.80
CA GLY A 87 5.00 5.19 11.77
C GLY A 87 5.88 4.63 12.88
N GLY A 88 5.75 3.33 13.13
CA GLY A 88 6.70 2.60 13.98
C GLY A 88 8.07 2.48 13.32
N GLY A 89 9.07 2.07 14.12
CA GLY A 89 10.40 1.71 13.65
C GLY A 89 10.53 0.24 13.29
N ALA A 90 11.55 -0.08 12.51
CA ALA A 90 11.99 -1.45 12.24
C ALA A 90 13.52 -1.51 12.29
N ALA A 91 14.07 -2.63 12.74
CA ALA A 91 15.50 -2.91 12.72
C ALA A 91 15.76 -4.30 12.13
N LEU A 92 16.85 -4.41 11.36
CA LEU A 92 17.43 -5.68 10.92
C LEU A 92 18.78 -5.83 11.60
N PHE A 93 19.02 -6.96 12.26
CA PHE A 93 20.25 -7.26 12.98
C PHE A 93 20.41 -8.76 13.16
N ASP A 94 21.62 -9.24 13.39
CA ASP A 94 21.90 -10.65 13.66
C ASP A 94 21.87 -10.87 15.19
N MET A 95 20.80 -11.48 15.70
CA MET A 95 20.52 -11.59 17.13
C MET A 95 21.26 -12.74 17.79
N ASP A 96 21.65 -13.76 17.02
CA ASP A 96 22.30 -14.97 17.53
C ASP A 96 23.61 -15.32 16.81
N ASN A 97 24.10 -14.40 15.99
CA ASN A 97 25.38 -14.43 15.29
C ASN A 97 25.49 -15.61 14.31
N ASP A 98 24.37 -15.97 13.67
CA ASP A 98 24.30 -17.05 12.69
C ASP A 98 24.51 -16.57 11.24
N GLY A 99 24.61 -15.24 11.04
CA GLY A 99 24.85 -14.58 9.76
C GLY A 99 23.57 -14.27 8.98
N ASP A 100 22.40 -14.71 9.46
CA ASP A 100 21.10 -14.35 8.91
C ASP A 100 20.51 -13.16 9.69
N LEU A 101 20.10 -12.09 8.99
CA LEU A 101 19.50 -10.95 9.67
C LEU A 101 18.08 -11.30 10.17
N ASP A 102 17.87 -11.05 11.46
CA ASP A 102 16.59 -11.07 12.15
C ASP A 102 15.86 -9.74 12.03
N LEU A 103 14.59 -9.73 12.42
CA LEU A 103 13.71 -8.58 12.25
C LEU A 103 13.05 -8.18 13.57
N TYR A 104 13.21 -6.92 13.95
CA TYR A 104 12.47 -6.29 15.04
C TYR A 104 11.54 -5.20 14.53
N LEU A 105 10.27 -5.26 14.93
CA LEU A 105 9.22 -4.32 14.54
C LEU A 105 8.65 -3.63 15.77
N VAL A 106 8.73 -2.31 15.78
CA VAL A 106 8.22 -1.47 16.86
C VAL A 106 6.73 -1.26 16.66
N GLN A 107 5.99 -1.51 17.72
CA GLN A 107 4.56 -1.32 17.78
C GLN A 107 4.23 -0.02 18.51
N SER A 108 3.23 0.67 17.99
CA SER A 108 2.64 1.82 18.68
C SER A 108 1.40 1.36 19.46
N GLY A 109 0.65 2.29 20.02
CA GLY A 109 -0.49 1.91 20.86
C GLY A 109 -1.39 3.06 21.18
N SER A 110 -2.24 2.89 22.18
CA SER A 110 -3.11 3.98 22.63
C SER A 110 -2.34 4.92 23.56
N LEU A 111 -2.26 6.21 23.22
CA LEU A 111 -1.75 7.25 24.14
C LEU A 111 -2.77 7.65 25.21
N GLY A 112 -4.07 7.44 24.92
CA GLY A 112 -5.18 7.88 25.78
C GLY A 112 -5.61 6.87 26.84
N SER A 113 -5.20 5.59 26.71
CA SER A 113 -5.48 4.56 27.70
C SER A 113 -4.18 3.96 28.22
N ARG A 114 -4.07 3.81 29.54
CA ARG A 114 -2.98 3.09 30.20
C ARG A 114 -3.08 1.57 30.00
N ALA A 115 -4.08 1.11 29.23
CA ALA A 115 -4.20 -0.27 28.82
C ALA A 115 -3.02 -0.59 27.91
N ALA A 116 -2.32 -1.68 28.21
CA ALA A 116 -1.27 -2.19 27.35
C ALA A 116 -1.79 -2.26 25.90
N SER A 117 -1.03 -1.70 24.96
CA SER A 117 -1.30 -1.96 23.54
C SER A 117 -1.33 -3.48 23.37
N PRO A 118 -2.41 -4.07 22.81
CA PRO A 118 -2.59 -5.52 22.80
C PRO A 118 -1.54 -6.26 21.95
N ALA A 119 -0.77 -5.52 21.15
CA ALA A 119 0.46 -6.01 20.54
C ALA A 119 1.60 -5.15 21.09
N GLY A 120 2.59 -5.77 21.74
CA GLY A 120 3.89 -5.15 21.97
C GLY A 120 4.70 -5.15 20.68
N ASN A 121 5.95 -4.67 20.79
CA ASN A 121 6.93 -4.85 19.73
C ASN A 121 7.09 -6.34 19.39
N ARG A 122 7.52 -6.65 18.16
CA ARG A 122 7.72 -8.02 17.69
C ARG A 122 9.18 -8.28 17.34
N LEU A 123 9.68 -9.43 17.76
CA LEU A 123 10.98 -9.96 17.36
C LEU A 123 10.77 -11.26 16.58
N PHE A 124 11.34 -11.28 15.38
CA PHE A 124 11.26 -12.39 14.45
C PHE A 124 12.67 -12.91 14.18
N ARG A 125 12.91 -14.18 14.54
CA ARG A 125 14.18 -14.84 14.23
C ARG A 125 14.14 -15.42 12.83
N ASN A 126 15.13 -15.11 12.01
CA ASN A 126 15.33 -15.71 10.70
C ASN A 126 15.90 -17.13 10.86
N ARG A 127 15.30 -18.11 10.19
CA ARG A 127 15.78 -19.51 10.14
C ARG A 127 16.57 -19.81 8.86
N GLY A 128 16.94 -18.75 8.14
CA GLY A 128 17.52 -18.81 6.80
C GLY A 128 16.45 -18.80 5.70
N GLY A 129 16.87 -18.36 4.52
CA GLY A 129 16.02 -18.36 3.32
C GLY A 129 14.83 -17.39 3.37
N GLY A 130 14.84 -16.42 4.31
CA GLY A 130 13.77 -15.44 4.49
C GLY A 130 12.51 -16.01 5.17
N ILE A 131 12.67 -17.06 5.97
CA ILE A 131 11.62 -17.67 6.78
C ILE A 131 11.87 -17.30 8.25
N PHE A 132 10.85 -16.79 8.91
CA PHE A 132 10.94 -16.19 10.23
C PHE A 132 10.01 -16.89 11.23
N ASP A 133 10.49 -17.00 12.47
CA ASP A 133 9.71 -17.43 13.61
C ASP A 133 9.49 -16.26 14.58
N ASP A 134 8.27 -16.06 15.07
CA ASP A 134 7.99 -15.09 16.13
C ASP A 134 8.57 -15.62 17.46
N VAL A 135 9.64 -14.97 17.92
CA VAL A 135 10.33 -15.27 19.18
C VAL A 135 10.12 -14.15 20.22
N THR A 136 9.09 -13.32 20.03
CA THR A 136 8.82 -12.15 20.87
C THR A 136 8.66 -12.53 22.34
N ALA A 137 7.85 -13.56 22.63
CA ALA A 137 7.49 -13.91 23.99
C ALA A 137 8.69 -14.39 24.81
N GLY A 138 8.99 -13.68 25.91
CA GLY A 138 10.10 -14.03 26.80
C GLY A 138 11.50 -13.62 26.31
N SER A 139 11.59 -12.91 25.18
CA SER A 139 12.86 -12.36 24.67
C SER A 139 13.36 -11.14 25.47
N GLY A 140 12.47 -10.49 26.24
CA GLY A 140 12.72 -9.18 26.83
C GLY A 140 12.60 -8.03 25.81
N ALA A 141 12.41 -8.33 24.53
CA ALA A 141 12.17 -7.37 23.47
C ALA A 141 10.66 -7.08 23.26
N ASP A 142 9.79 -7.73 24.03
CA ASP A 142 8.33 -7.58 24.07
C ASP A 142 7.86 -6.34 24.84
N VAL A 143 8.69 -5.28 24.85
CA VAL A 143 8.45 -4.05 25.59
C VAL A 143 7.17 -3.37 25.07
N GLY A 144 6.26 -3.07 26.00
CA GLY A 144 5.01 -2.39 25.70
C GLY A 144 5.13 -0.86 25.76
N GLY A 145 4.11 -0.18 25.23
CA GLY A 145 4.02 1.28 25.25
C GLY A 145 3.69 1.82 23.86
N TYR A 146 3.82 3.14 23.71
CA TYR A 146 3.72 3.78 22.41
C TYR A 146 5.12 3.87 21.79
N GLY A 147 5.52 2.85 21.05
CA GLY A 147 6.80 2.84 20.36
C GLY A 147 6.86 3.77 19.16
N MET A 148 8.02 4.40 18.96
CA MET A 148 8.31 5.34 17.87
C MET A 148 9.38 4.80 16.94
N GLY A 149 10.59 4.59 17.46
CA GLY A 149 11.74 4.17 16.67
C GLY A 149 12.64 3.20 17.41
N VAL A 150 13.47 2.50 16.64
CA VAL A 150 14.49 1.57 17.13
C VAL A 150 15.81 1.84 16.41
N ALA A 151 16.93 1.67 17.11
CA ALA A 151 18.26 1.57 16.54
C ALA A 151 18.92 0.29 17.06
N ALA A 152 19.74 -0.35 16.23
CA ALA A 152 20.48 -1.56 16.57
C ALA A 152 21.99 -1.30 16.48
N GLY A 153 22.75 -1.81 17.45
CA GLY A 153 24.21 -1.75 17.45
C GLY A 153 24.78 -2.37 18.72
N ASP A 154 26.02 -2.86 18.65
CA ASP A 154 26.78 -3.34 19.81
C ASP A 154 27.25 -2.13 20.63
N PHE A 155 26.56 -1.84 21.73
CA PHE A 155 26.79 -0.63 22.53
C PHE A 155 27.83 -0.86 23.62
N ASP A 156 27.96 -2.08 24.13
CA ASP A 156 28.89 -2.43 25.20
C ASP A 156 30.12 -3.24 24.77
N ASP A 157 30.28 -3.45 23.46
CA ASP A 157 31.42 -4.14 22.82
C ASP A 157 31.54 -5.61 23.28
N ASP A 158 30.40 -6.26 23.53
CA ASP A 158 30.33 -7.67 23.94
C ASP A 158 30.14 -8.64 22.75
N GLY A 159 29.96 -8.09 21.54
CA GLY A 159 29.76 -8.83 20.30
C GLY A 159 28.30 -9.23 20.04
N ASN A 160 27.36 -8.88 20.92
CA ASN A 160 25.93 -9.01 20.72
C ASN A 160 25.32 -7.66 20.30
N ILE A 161 24.33 -7.70 19.42
CA ILE A 161 23.69 -6.46 18.97
C ILE A 161 22.61 -6.04 19.98
N ASP A 162 22.74 -4.83 20.51
CA ASP A 162 21.74 -4.20 21.38
C ASP A 162 20.65 -3.48 20.59
N LEU A 163 19.46 -3.37 21.20
CA LEU A 163 18.35 -2.58 20.69
C LEU A 163 18.08 -1.36 21.58
N TYR A 164 18.16 -0.17 20.99
CA TYR A 164 17.69 1.07 21.61
C TYR A 164 16.31 1.44 21.09
N VAL A 165 15.29 1.32 21.94
CA VAL A 165 13.88 1.55 21.57
C VAL A 165 13.33 2.81 22.25
N THR A 166 12.65 3.65 21.47
CA THR A 166 12.08 4.92 21.95
C THR A 166 10.57 4.84 22.10
N HIS A 167 10.07 5.11 23.32
CA HIS A 167 8.64 5.11 23.63
C HIS A 167 8.15 6.50 24.06
N VAL A 168 6.93 6.86 23.68
CA VAL A 168 6.22 8.00 24.25
C VAL A 168 5.58 7.58 25.57
N VAL A 169 5.87 8.33 26.63
CA VAL A 169 5.27 8.13 27.95
C VAL A 169 4.25 9.25 28.19
N PRO A 170 2.95 8.94 28.42
CA PRO A 170 1.97 9.94 28.82
C PRO A 170 2.36 10.58 30.16
N ASN A 171 2.17 11.90 30.26
CA ASN A 171 2.42 12.70 31.45
C ASN A 171 1.23 12.77 32.41
#